data_AF-A0A399X0H6-F1
#
_entry.id   AF-A0A399X0H6-F1
#
_cell.length_a   1.000
_cell.length_b   1.000
_cell.length_c   1.000
_cell.angle_alpha   90.00
_cell.angle_beta   90.00
_cell.angle_gamma   90.00
#
_symmetry.space_group_name_H-M   'P 1'
#
loop_
_entity.id
_entity.type
_entity.pdbx_description
1 polymer ?
#
loop_
_entity_poly.entity_id
_entity_poly.type
_entity_poly.pdbx_seq_one_letter_code
_entity_poly.pdbx_strand_id
1 'polypeptide(L)'
;MAKTVQNSKFDVARAYADRIVLSGIARVTSTLRLGELAQEIADKGITLSDLRQLLATNPERFAYHDRRWLPRPRVEVAQGPLSELVSRTLKNYAAPMPMSELASEIALTKGISRGSVEPRVQAILQSDERFFLTPSGYAGLSEWMFIASDESDDEALFKNGLTEDDVAPYRTSVGRTSFDDFERAARTTLNHVPISPKIIGYYAWKQLNPTEPYEPMLYDPVELFDALLQTPGVVFGADGKFHSSSEVPGWLKLALKEAEKATPFVEVEEAAPLELGEGDIDEMANRVLASPVSLSVGKLLQEKYELTPADRTYPEDLANAVRALKDSGLVWHVGGDRFRKPDSAPEFIYTIPEFFHFYRSEFLDDDGEPIDVELSDDGFGSSLRKEMGHTLAQDVLDEDEQIKPKKMPESVRLVLKSLHREIGTFPLCQFPPGWLDFDPKVQELVFVDSSGKELYVWLNNETRLLYNLLDWWFEQQIESGAVFTLTRTQRPNVFDFRWEDEADPLLFISSERMEQLRDLAARAEDLSTYEILMEVLSHYNKGAEFVTILAETNVVRRVTRRTVASILTGYHCFYQRKGSPVWHFDPKKVEQGFDKTKRKYVRT
;
A
#
# COMPACT_ATOMS: atom_id res chain seq x y z
N MET A 1 55.23 14.36 -7.53
CA MET A 1 54.32 14.63 -8.67
C MET A 1 53.38 13.45 -8.96
N ALA A 2 53.84 12.20 -9.15
CA ALA A 2 52.96 11.07 -9.48
C ALA A 2 51.84 10.76 -8.44
N LYS A 3 52.13 10.85 -7.13
CA LYS A 3 51.12 10.68 -6.05
C LYS A 3 50.05 11.79 -6.03
N THR A 4 50.44 13.03 -6.29
CA THR A 4 49.53 14.20 -6.31
C THR A 4 48.59 14.16 -7.52
N VAL A 5 49.08 13.72 -8.67
CA VAL A 5 48.29 13.55 -9.90
C VAL A 5 47.31 12.37 -9.77
N GLN A 6 47.71 11.27 -9.11
CA GLN A 6 46.83 10.14 -8.83
C GLN A 6 45.66 10.50 -7.91
N ASN A 7 45.89 11.31 -6.88
CA ASN A 7 44.80 11.79 -6.01
C ASN A 7 43.80 12.64 -6.79
N SER A 8 44.25 13.61 -7.61
CA SER A 8 43.32 14.47 -8.37
C SER A 8 42.43 13.71 -9.37
N LYS A 9 42.96 12.66 -10.02
CA LYS A 9 42.17 11.83 -10.94
C LYS A 9 41.14 10.97 -10.22
N PHE A 10 41.48 10.48 -9.03
CA PHE A 10 40.53 9.77 -8.19
C PHE A 10 39.44 10.71 -7.68
N ASP A 11 39.77 11.92 -7.26
CA ASP A 11 38.79 12.90 -6.75
C ASP A 11 37.74 13.25 -7.83
N VAL A 12 38.18 13.50 -9.07
CA VAL A 12 37.28 13.73 -10.21
C VAL A 12 36.41 12.51 -10.49
N ALA A 13 37.01 11.32 -10.51
CA ALA A 13 36.29 10.07 -10.74
C ALA A 13 35.24 9.80 -9.65
N ARG A 14 35.60 10.06 -8.39
CA ARG A 14 34.74 9.83 -7.24
C ARG A 14 33.58 10.82 -7.22
N ALA A 15 33.85 12.11 -7.40
CA ALA A 15 32.82 13.13 -7.48
C ALA A 15 31.85 12.88 -8.64
N TYR A 16 32.34 12.36 -9.78
CA TYR A 16 31.50 11.96 -10.90
C TYR A 16 30.54 10.82 -10.54
N ALA A 17 31.05 9.76 -9.89
CA ALA A 17 30.21 8.64 -9.45
C ALA A 17 29.16 9.09 -8.43
N ASP A 18 29.56 9.90 -7.43
CA ASP A 18 28.64 10.43 -6.43
C ASP A 18 27.58 11.36 -7.06
N ARG A 19 27.94 12.12 -8.09
CA ARG A 19 27.00 12.96 -8.84
C ARG A 19 25.90 12.15 -9.53
N ILE A 20 26.23 10.98 -10.09
CA ILE A 20 25.20 10.08 -10.67
C ILE A 20 24.21 9.64 -9.59
N VAL A 21 24.73 9.27 -8.41
CA VAL A 21 23.89 8.88 -7.26
C VAL A 21 23.01 10.06 -6.81
N LEU A 22 23.58 11.27 -6.68
CA LEU A 22 22.84 12.48 -6.30
C LEU A 22 21.76 12.86 -7.31
N SER A 23 22.06 12.77 -8.62
CA SER A 23 21.08 13.01 -9.68
C SER A 23 19.94 11.98 -9.61
N GLY A 24 20.26 10.70 -9.38
CA GLY A 24 19.27 9.66 -9.13
C GLY A 24 18.38 9.98 -7.92
N ILE A 25 18.97 10.41 -6.80
CA ILE A 25 18.22 10.82 -5.60
C ILE A 25 17.32 12.03 -5.88
N ALA A 26 17.78 13.03 -6.65
CA ALA A 26 17.03 14.25 -6.92
C ALA A 26 15.85 14.06 -7.89
N ARG A 27 15.94 13.09 -8.81
CA ARG A 27 14.87 12.74 -9.76
C ARG A 27 13.72 11.99 -9.13
N VAL A 28 13.96 11.46 -7.94
CA VAL A 28 13.05 10.56 -7.27
C VAL A 28 12.26 11.32 -6.21
N THR A 29 10.94 11.20 -6.27
CA THR A 29 10.03 11.79 -5.28
C THR A 29 10.07 10.99 -3.98
N SER A 30 10.86 11.46 -3.01
CA SER A 30 10.91 11.13 -1.57
C SER A 30 11.02 9.66 -1.10
N THR A 31 10.64 8.68 -1.91
CA THR A 31 10.47 7.28 -1.52
C THR A 31 11.04 6.38 -2.61
N LEU A 32 12.36 6.16 -2.61
CA LEU A 32 12.88 4.95 -3.25
C LEU A 32 13.90 4.27 -2.35
N ARG A 33 13.76 2.95 -2.31
CA ARG A 33 14.73 2.02 -1.73
C ARG A 33 16.03 2.12 -2.50
N LEU A 34 17.14 1.77 -1.86
CA LEU A 34 18.44 1.60 -2.55
C LEU A 34 18.35 0.71 -3.79
N GLY A 35 17.47 -0.29 -3.79
CA GLY A 35 17.25 -1.17 -4.94
C GLY A 35 16.62 -0.47 -6.15
N GLU A 36 15.70 0.46 -5.92
CA GLU A 36 15.04 1.19 -7.00
C GLU A 36 15.92 2.34 -7.50
N LEU A 37 16.63 3.02 -6.59
CA LEU A 37 17.69 3.95 -6.98
C LEU A 37 18.77 3.25 -7.82
N ALA A 38 19.16 2.02 -7.45
CA ALA A 38 20.09 1.22 -8.24
C ALA A 38 19.52 0.83 -9.62
N GLN A 39 18.20 0.62 -9.75
CA GLN A 39 17.56 0.39 -11.05
C GLN A 39 17.58 1.65 -11.92
N GLU A 40 17.28 2.82 -11.34
CA GLU A 40 17.27 4.11 -12.04
C GLU A 40 18.64 4.46 -12.63
N ILE A 41 19.73 4.13 -11.92
CA ILE A 41 21.11 4.42 -12.36
C ILE A 41 21.82 3.20 -12.95
N ALA A 42 21.12 2.07 -13.15
CA ALA A 42 21.71 0.83 -13.66
C ALA A 42 22.31 1.01 -15.06
N ASP A 43 21.69 1.85 -15.89
CA ASP A 43 22.15 2.19 -17.25
C ASP A 43 23.52 2.90 -17.24
N LYS A 44 23.92 3.48 -16.10
CA LYS A 44 25.23 4.10 -15.88
C LYS A 44 26.30 3.11 -15.41
N GLY A 45 25.96 1.83 -15.22
CA GLY A 45 26.90 0.80 -14.81
C GLY A 45 27.22 0.77 -13.31
N ILE A 46 26.31 1.27 -12.46
CA ILE A 46 26.41 1.20 -11.00
C ILE A 46 25.42 0.14 -10.51
N THR A 47 25.91 -0.91 -9.84
CA THR A 47 25.07 -1.95 -9.24
C THR A 47 24.58 -1.54 -7.83
N LEU A 48 23.67 -2.33 -7.25
CA LEU A 48 23.24 -2.12 -5.86
C LEU A 48 24.41 -2.23 -4.85
N SER A 49 25.36 -3.13 -5.10
CA SER A 49 26.56 -3.29 -4.25
C SER A 49 27.46 -2.06 -4.34
N ASP A 50 27.68 -1.58 -5.56
CA ASP A 50 28.44 -0.37 -5.84
C ASP A 50 27.81 0.86 -5.18
N LEU A 51 26.49 1.00 -5.29
CA LEU A 51 25.74 2.08 -4.67
C LEU A 51 25.91 2.11 -3.15
N ARG A 52 25.81 0.95 -2.48
CA ARG A 52 26.03 0.85 -1.03
C ARG A 52 27.45 1.28 -0.64
N GLN A 53 28.45 0.81 -1.39
CA GLN A 53 29.85 1.15 -1.14
C GLN A 53 30.10 2.65 -1.35
N LEU A 54 29.59 3.23 -2.44
CA LEU A 54 29.70 4.67 -2.68
C LEU A 54 29.09 5.45 -1.50
N LEU A 55 27.83 5.21 -1.17
CA LEU A 55 27.15 5.92 -0.09
C LEU A 55 27.90 5.81 1.25
N ALA A 56 28.36 4.61 1.60
CA ALA A 56 29.01 4.34 2.89
C ALA A 56 30.48 4.78 2.99
N THR A 57 31.08 5.31 1.92
CA THR A 57 32.50 5.69 1.90
C THR A 57 32.76 7.17 1.61
N ASN A 58 31.71 7.98 1.40
CA ASN A 58 31.85 9.44 1.25
C ASN A 58 30.91 10.24 2.17
N PRO A 59 31.33 10.47 3.44
CA PRO A 59 30.52 11.19 4.42
C PRO A 59 30.36 12.69 4.12
N GLU A 60 31.20 13.24 3.24
CA GLU A 60 31.13 14.64 2.82
C GLU A 60 29.96 14.87 1.85
N ARG A 61 29.60 13.85 1.05
CA ARG A 61 28.52 13.93 0.05
C ARG A 61 27.19 13.36 0.55
N PHE A 62 27.26 12.35 1.41
CA PHE A 62 26.09 11.60 1.88
C PHE A 62 26.03 11.53 3.41
N ALA A 63 24.82 11.59 3.93
CA ALA A 63 24.52 11.34 5.34
C ALA A 63 23.63 10.11 5.45
N TYR A 64 23.85 9.32 6.49
CA TYR A 64 22.91 8.28 6.91
C TYR A 64 22.11 8.81 8.10
N HIS A 65 20.81 9.03 7.91
CA HIS A 65 19.91 9.61 8.92
C HIS A 65 18.56 8.88 8.86
N ASP A 66 17.98 8.51 10.01
CA ASP A 66 16.72 7.75 10.11
C ASP A 66 16.65 6.53 9.18
N ARG A 67 17.76 5.77 9.11
CA ARG A 67 17.94 4.59 8.25
C ARG A 67 17.93 4.88 6.74
N ARG A 68 18.03 6.15 6.33
CA ARG A 68 18.02 6.60 4.93
C ARG A 68 19.35 7.23 4.54
N TRP A 69 19.72 7.03 3.27
CA TRP A 69 20.81 7.77 2.65
C TRP A 69 20.28 9.07 2.06
N LEU A 70 20.82 10.19 2.52
CA LEU A 70 20.42 11.53 2.10
C LEU A 70 21.63 12.29 1.56
N PRO A 71 21.45 13.20 0.59
CA PRO A 71 22.45 14.21 0.28
C PRO A 71 22.79 15.01 1.54
N ARG A 72 24.08 15.22 1.80
CA ARG A 72 24.57 15.90 3.00
C ARG A 72 23.89 17.26 3.29
N PRO A 73 23.62 18.13 2.29
CA PRO A 73 22.94 19.41 2.52
C PRO A 73 21.55 19.29 3.14
N ARG A 74 20.85 18.16 2.95
CA ARG A 74 19.53 17.92 3.56
C ARG A 74 19.58 17.87 5.07
N VAL A 75 20.71 17.48 5.65
CA VAL A 75 20.87 17.36 7.11
C VAL A 75 21.50 18.62 7.68
N GLU A 76 22.55 19.13 7.03
CA GLU A 76 23.33 20.25 7.58
C GLU A 76 22.62 21.60 7.53
N VAL A 77 21.79 21.82 6.49
CA VAL A 77 21.28 23.17 6.17
C VAL A 77 19.77 23.17 5.92
N ALA A 78 19.06 22.11 6.32
CA ALA A 78 17.60 22.01 6.17
C ALA A 78 16.86 23.21 6.75
N GLN A 79 17.30 23.73 7.90
CA GLN A 79 16.69 24.87 8.58
C GLN A 79 17.28 26.24 8.17
N GLY A 80 18.29 26.26 7.29
CA GLY A 80 18.99 27.49 6.88
C GLY A 80 18.30 28.30 5.77
N PRO A 81 18.85 29.47 5.41
CA PRO A 81 18.38 30.29 4.29
C PRO A 81 18.38 29.53 2.95
N LEU A 82 17.41 29.82 2.09
CA LEU A 82 17.25 29.13 0.80
C LEU A 82 18.49 29.26 -0.10
N SER A 83 19.13 30.43 -0.13
CA SER A 83 20.33 30.67 -0.94
C SER A 83 21.55 29.87 -0.47
N GLU A 84 21.71 29.67 0.84
CA GLU A 84 22.78 28.81 1.37
C GLU A 84 22.52 27.34 1.03
N LEU A 85 21.27 26.89 1.14
CA LEU A 85 20.89 25.54 0.74
C LEU A 85 21.17 25.30 -0.75
N VAL A 86 20.83 26.26 -1.63
CA VAL A 86 21.16 26.20 -3.06
C VAL A 86 22.68 26.11 -3.27
N SER A 87 23.46 26.95 -2.60
CA SER A 87 24.94 26.91 -2.69
C SER A 87 25.50 25.56 -2.27
N ARG A 88 25.03 25.03 -1.15
CA ARG A 88 25.50 23.75 -0.58
C ARG A 88 25.10 22.59 -1.47
N THR A 89 23.90 22.59 -2.02
CA THR A 89 23.47 21.58 -2.99
C THR A 89 24.32 21.61 -4.26
N LEU A 90 24.59 22.77 -4.84
CA LEU A 90 25.44 22.88 -6.04
C LEU A 90 26.89 22.46 -5.77
N LYS A 91 27.47 22.86 -4.62
CA LYS A 91 28.80 22.39 -4.19
C LYS A 91 28.81 20.87 -3.97
N ASN A 92 27.76 20.34 -3.36
CA ASN A 92 27.57 18.91 -3.13
C ASN A 92 27.27 18.13 -4.42
N TYR A 93 26.83 18.77 -5.49
CA TYR A 93 26.70 18.16 -6.82
C TYR A 93 27.99 18.28 -7.64
N ALA A 94 28.83 19.29 -7.36
CA ALA A 94 30.14 19.57 -7.97
C ALA A 94 30.13 19.69 -9.51
N ALA A 95 29.01 20.16 -10.07
CA ALA A 95 28.87 20.46 -11.48
C ALA A 95 27.59 21.29 -11.73
N PRO A 96 27.38 21.82 -12.95
CA PRO A 96 26.10 22.37 -13.35
C PRO A 96 24.98 21.33 -13.18
N MET A 97 23.94 21.71 -12.44
CA MET A 97 22.80 20.84 -12.10
C MET A 97 21.57 21.29 -12.90
N PRO A 98 20.80 20.37 -13.50
CA PRO A 98 19.53 20.74 -14.12
C PRO A 98 18.60 21.42 -13.13
N MET A 99 17.96 22.51 -13.55
CA MET A 99 17.07 23.30 -12.68
C MET A 99 15.94 22.45 -12.07
N SER A 100 15.44 21.47 -12.83
CA SER A 100 14.42 20.52 -12.37
C SER A 100 14.91 19.65 -11.22
N GLU A 101 16.14 19.16 -11.27
CA GLU A 101 16.75 18.34 -10.21
C GLU A 101 17.05 19.19 -8.98
N LEU A 102 17.61 20.40 -9.17
CA LEU A 102 17.88 21.33 -8.08
C LEU A 102 16.57 21.69 -7.37
N ALA A 103 15.52 22.07 -8.11
CA ALA A 103 14.23 22.41 -7.53
C ALA A 103 13.62 21.24 -6.74
N SER A 104 13.69 20.01 -7.26
CA SER A 104 13.25 18.80 -6.55
C SER A 104 14.00 18.59 -5.24
N GLU A 105 15.32 18.71 -5.26
CA GLU A 105 16.17 18.53 -4.07
C GLU A 105 15.85 19.55 -2.97
N ILE A 106 15.68 20.81 -3.36
CA ILE A 106 15.34 21.90 -2.43
C ILE A 106 13.92 21.73 -1.89
N ALA A 107 12.97 21.34 -2.73
CA ALA A 107 11.58 21.07 -2.34
C ALA A 107 11.48 19.95 -1.31
N LEU A 108 12.18 18.83 -1.55
CA LEU A 108 12.27 17.70 -0.63
C LEU A 108 12.88 18.11 0.71
N THR A 109 13.97 18.88 0.68
CA THR A 109 14.64 19.35 1.91
C THR A 109 13.74 20.25 2.77
N LYS A 110 12.90 21.07 2.13
CA LYS A 110 12.03 22.03 2.84
C LYS A 110 10.65 21.46 3.18
N GLY A 111 10.28 20.30 2.66
CA GLY A 111 8.92 19.74 2.81
C GLY A 111 7.85 20.58 2.11
N ILE A 112 8.19 21.21 0.97
CA ILE A 112 7.29 22.08 0.21
C ILE A 112 7.15 21.54 -1.23
N SER A 113 6.04 21.81 -1.89
CA SER A 113 5.84 21.40 -3.28
C SER A 113 6.84 22.05 -4.25
N ARG A 114 7.34 21.26 -5.21
CA ARG A 114 8.28 21.71 -6.24
C ARG A 114 7.80 22.96 -6.98
N GLY A 115 6.52 23.00 -7.37
CA GLY A 115 5.94 24.15 -8.09
C GLY A 115 5.99 25.47 -7.30
N SER A 116 6.06 25.42 -5.96
CA SER A 116 6.22 26.62 -5.13
C SER A 116 7.69 27.04 -4.98
N VAL A 117 8.62 26.09 -5.01
CA VAL A 117 10.05 26.32 -4.78
C VAL A 117 10.77 26.74 -6.05
N GLU A 118 10.44 26.15 -7.19
CA GLU A 118 11.14 26.36 -8.46
C GLU A 118 11.25 27.84 -8.87
N PRO A 119 10.18 28.67 -8.83
CA PRO A 119 10.28 30.10 -9.14
C PRO A 119 11.17 30.88 -8.16
N ARG A 120 11.21 30.46 -6.90
CA ARG A 120 12.04 31.12 -5.86
C ARG A 120 13.51 30.82 -6.06
N VAL A 121 13.84 29.56 -6.37
CA VAL A 121 15.21 29.15 -6.70
C VAL A 121 15.66 29.87 -7.98
N GLN A 122 14.80 29.95 -9.00
CA GLN A 122 15.11 30.69 -10.22
C GLN A 122 15.43 32.17 -9.95
N ALA A 123 14.61 32.85 -9.13
CA ALA A 123 14.86 34.24 -8.74
C ALA A 123 16.20 34.40 -8.00
N ILE A 124 16.56 33.46 -7.11
CA ILE A 124 17.87 33.47 -6.45
C ILE A 124 19.00 33.35 -7.46
N LEU A 125 18.92 32.38 -8.37
CA LEU A 125 19.95 32.14 -9.39
C LEU A 125 20.16 33.33 -10.34
N GLN A 126 19.14 34.17 -10.54
CA GLN A 126 19.20 35.35 -11.41
C GLN A 126 19.61 36.64 -10.67
N SER A 127 19.49 36.69 -9.35
CA SER A 127 19.68 37.91 -8.56
C SER A 127 20.96 37.93 -7.72
N ASP A 128 21.48 36.76 -7.36
CA ASP A 128 22.65 36.60 -6.50
C ASP A 128 23.88 36.25 -7.34
N GLU A 129 24.89 37.12 -7.30
CA GLU A 129 26.12 37.04 -8.11
C GLU A 129 26.93 35.75 -7.95
N ARG A 130 26.69 34.98 -6.88
CA ARG A 130 27.35 33.69 -6.63
C ARG A 130 26.87 32.58 -7.57
N PHE A 131 25.76 32.79 -8.25
CA PHE A 131 25.12 31.79 -9.09
C PHE A 131 24.94 32.26 -10.53
N PHE A 132 24.69 31.28 -11.40
CA PHE A 132 24.18 31.54 -12.73
C PHE A 132 23.10 30.51 -13.09
N LEU A 133 22.24 30.88 -14.04
CA LEU A 133 21.28 30.00 -14.70
C LEU A 133 21.48 30.12 -16.21
N THR A 134 21.81 29.03 -16.87
CA THR A 134 22.02 29.03 -18.31
C THR A 134 20.69 29.01 -19.09
N PRO A 135 20.67 29.47 -20.36
CA PRO A 135 19.51 29.36 -21.23
C PRO A 135 18.98 27.93 -21.40
N SER A 136 19.87 26.93 -21.37
CA SER A 136 19.49 25.51 -21.44
C SER A 136 18.97 24.92 -20.11
N GLY A 137 18.87 25.74 -19.04
CA GLY A 137 18.22 25.35 -17.79
C GLY A 137 19.16 24.68 -16.78
N TYR A 138 20.46 24.98 -16.81
CA TYR A 138 21.41 24.49 -15.82
C TYR A 138 21.77 25.58 -14.81
N ALA A 139 21.68 25.23 -13.52
CA ALA A 139 22.11 26.06 -12.42
C ALA A 139 23.56 25.76 -12.07
N GLY A 140 24.35 26.79 -11.78
CA GLY A 140 25.74 26.61 -11.37
C GLY A 140 26.28 27.74 -10.50
N LEU A 141 27.54 27.60 -10.09
CA LEU A 141 28.27 28.58 -9.29
C LEU A 141 29.13 29.46 -10.19
N SER A 142 29.03 30.77 -10.03
CA SER A 142 29.78 31.77 -10.81
C SER A 142 31.29 31.54 -10.78
N GLU A 143 31.82 30.94 -9.70
CA GLU A 143 33.22 30.54 -9.56
C GLU A 143 33.70 29.51 -10.61
N TRP A 144 32.80 28.89 -11.39
CA TRP A 144 33.14 27.96 -12.47
C TRP A 144 33.38 28.66 -13.82
N MET A 145 32.98 29.93 -13.97
CA MET A 145 33.12 30.70 -15.19
C MET A 145 34.27 31.72 -15.08
N PHE A 146 34.72 32.25 -16.22
CA PHE A 146 35.59 33.43 -16.22
C PHE A 146 34.72 34.69 -16.14
N ILE A 147 34.75 35.39 -15.02
CA ILE A 147 33.99 36.62 -14.82
C ILE A 147 34.98 37.77 -14.75
N ALA A 148 34.89 38.67 -15.72
CA ALA A 148 35.67 39.89 -15.82
C ALA A 148 34.87 40.92 -16.61
N SER A 149 35.18 42.19 -16.37
CA SER A 149 34.55 43.38 -16.92
C SER A 149 35.63 44.32 -17.50
N ASP A 150 35.97 45.41 -16.83
CA ASP A 150 36.92 46.44 -17.27
C ASP A 150 38.32 46.30 -16.64
N GLU A 151 38.60 45.18 -15.96
CA GLU A 151 39.88 44.92 -15.31
C GLU A 151 41.06 44.81 -16.30
N SER A 152 42.27 45.10 -15.81
CA SER A 152 43.51 44.73 -16.52
C SER A 152 43.66 43.21 -16.62
N ASP A 153 44.39 42.71 -17.64
CA ASP A 153 44.66 41.28 -17.84
C ASP A 153 45.11 40.58 -16.54
N ASP A 154 46.06 41.18 -15.81
CA ASP A 154 46.62 40.59 -14.59
C ASP A 154 45.57 40.50 -13.46
N GLU A 155 44.72 41.53 -13.33
CA GLU A 155 43.64 41.56 -12.34
C GLU A 155 42.51 40.59 -12.69
N ALA A 156 42.14 40.51 -13.97
CA ALA A 156 41.12 39.59 -14.48
C ALA A 156 41.54 38.12 -14.26
N LEU A 157 42.80 37.79 -14.54
CA LEU A 157 43.36 36.46 -14.25
C LEU A 157 43.35 36.18 -12.74
N PHE A 158 43.81 37.12 -11.92
CA PHE A 158 43.84 36.96 -10.47
C PHE A 158 42.46 36.71 -9.86
N LYS A 159 41.44 37.50 -10.23
CA LYS A 159 40.04 37.34 -9.75
C LYS A 159 39.45 35.97 -10.09
N ASN A 160 39.89 35.38 -11.20
CA ASN A 160 39.41 34.08 -11.65
C ASN A 160 40.27 32.90 -11.15
N GLY A 161 41.33 33.17 -10.38
CA GLY A 161 42.24 32.15 -9.86
C GLY A 161 43.13 31.55 -10.94
N LEU A 162 43.50 32.34 -11.94
CA LEU A 162 44.41 31.97 -13.03
C LEU A 162 45.69 32.81 -12.97
N THR A 163 46.73 32.29 -13.60
CA THR A 163 48.01 32.98 -13.85
C THR A 163 48.32 32.99 -15.35
N GLU A 164 49.27 33.83 -15.79
CA GLU A 164 49.70 33.84 -17.20
C GLU A 164 50.26 32.46 -17.62
N ASP A 165 50.89 31.72 -16.71
CA ASP A 165 51.40 30.37 -16.96
C ASP A 165 50.28 29.36 -17.24
N ASP A 166 49.07 29.58 -16.71
CA ASP A 166 47.90 28.73 -16.97
C ASP A 166 47.32 28.95 -18.37
N VAL A 167 47.32 30.19 -18.86
CA VAL A 167 46.69 30.57 -20.13
C VAL A 167 47.66 30.54 -21.31
N ALA A 168 48.95 30.82 -21.11
CA ALA A 168 49.96 30.91 -22.16
C ALA A 168 50.04 29.66 -23.06
N PRO A 169 49.92 28.41 -22.56
CA PRO A 169 49.94 27.21 -23.40
C PRO A 169 48.82 27.15 -24.45
N TYR A 170 47.72 27.86 -24.23
CA TYR A 170 46.52 27.85 -25.07
C TYR A 170 46.43 29.07 -26.01
N ARG A 171 47.43 29.97 -26.00
CA ARG A 171 47.41 31.23 -26.78
C ARG A 171 47.26 31.00 -28.29
N THR A 172 47.93 29.98 -28.83
CA THR A 172 47.91 29.69 -30.26
C THR A 172 46.71 28.85 -30.70
N SER A 173 46.15 28.05 -29.81
CA SER A 173 45.02 27.17 -30.09
C SER A 173 43.68 27.82 -29.75
N VAL A 174 43.46 28.17 -28.49
CA VAL A 174 42.24 28.83 -28.00
C VAL A 174 42.24 30.31 -28.34
N GLY A 175 43.37 31.00 -28.13
CA GLY A 175 43.46 32.46 -28.35
C GLY A 175 43.34 32.92 -29.81
N ARG A 176 43.34 32.00 -30.78
CA ARG A 176 43.05 32.29 -32.20
C ARG A 176 41.64 31.89 -32.63
N THR A 177 40.85 31.29 -31.73
CA THR A 177 39.47 30.93 -32.01
C THR A 177 38.63 32.20 -32.05
N SER A 178 37.71 32.29 -33.01
CA SER A 178 36.77 33.40 -33.09
C SER A 178 35.57 33.17 -32.17
N PHE A 179 35.30 34.11 -31.27
CA PHE A 179 34.19 34.08 -30.32
C PHE A 179 32.97 34.92 -30.76
N ASP A 180 32.86 35.24 -32.04
CA ASP A 180 31.64 35.82 -32.67
C ASP A 180 30.44 34.86 -32.64
N ASP A 181 30.71 33.56 -32.50
CA ASP A 181 29.73 32.49 -32.35
C ASP A 181 30.23 31.53 -31.26
N PHE A 182 29.59 31.57 -30.10
CA PHE A 182 29.98 30.75 -28.95
C PHE A 182 29.82 29.25 -29.19
N GLU A 183 28.84 28.80 -29.98
CA GLU A 183 28.69 27.37 -30.28
C GLU A 183 29.87 26.85 -31.12
N ARG A 184 30.26 27.62 -32.14
CA ARG A 184 31.42 27.29 -32.98
C ARG A 184 32.73 27.37 -32.18
N ALA A 185 32.86 28.36 -31.32
CA ALA A 185 34.02 28.52 -30.46
C ALA A 185 34.14 27.37 -29.45
N ALA A 186 33.03 26.95 -28.83
CA ALA A 186 32.98 25.83 -27.91
C ALA A 186 33.46 24.52 -28.58
N ARG A 187 32.95 24.19 -29.76
CA ARG A 187 33.37 23.00 -30.53
C ARG A 187 34.86 23.01 -30.86
N THR A 188 35.42 24.20 -31.12
CA THR A 188 36.84 24.34 -31.48
C THR A 188 37.74 24.20 -30.26
N THR A 189 37.39 24.89 -29.17
CA THR A 189 38.22 24.97 -27.95
C THR A 189 38.18 23.67 -27.15
N LEU A 190 37.06 22.94 -27.17
CA LEU A 190 36.92 21.65 -26.50
C LEU A 190 37.70 20.49 -27.15
N ASN A 191 38.36 20.71 -28.30
CA ASN A 191 39.36 19.75 -28.80
C ASN A 191 40.62 19.67 -27.90
N HIS A 192 40.75 20.59 -26.94
CA HIS A 192 41.87 20.67 -26.00
C HIS A 192 41.55 20.12 -24.61
N VAL A 193 40.46 19.35 -24.45
CA VAL A 193 40.17 18.68 -23.18
C VAL A 193 41.36 17.80 -22.72
N PRO A 194 41.70 17.79 -21.41
CA PRO A 194 41.05 18.52 -20.34
C PRO A 194 41.40 20.02 -20.32
N ILE A 195 40.38 20.88 -20.26
CA ILE A 195 40.55 22.34 -20.28
C ILE A 195 39.55 23.03 -19.35
N SER A 196 39.99 24.08 -18.65
CA SER A 196 39.11 24.88 -17.81
C SER A 196 38.28 25.85 -18.67
N PRO A 197 36.96 25.98 -18.45
CA PRO A 197 36.16 27.03 -19.08
C PRO A 197 36.69 28.43 -18.77
N LYS A 198 37.41 28.60 -17.65
CA LYS A 198 38.01 29.90 -17.32
C LYS A 198 39.10 30.33 -18.30
N ILE A 199 39.87 29.37 -18.80
CA ILE A 199 40.90 29.63 -19.83
C ILE A 199 40.23 30.03 -21.15
N ILE A 200 39.14 29.37 -21.51
CA ILE A 200 38.36 29.69 -22.72
C ILE A 200 37.72 31.08 -22.58
N GLY A 201 37.12 31.35 -21.43
CA GLY A 201 36.51 32.63 -21.10
C GLY A 201 37.50 33.78 -21.06
N TYR A 202 38.74 33.58 -20.61
CA TYR A 202 39.79 34.61 -20.68
C TYR A 202 40.06 35.07 -22.12
N TYR A 203 40.21 34.12 -23.05
CA TYR A 203 40.45 34.45 -24.46
C TYR A 203 39.21 35.03 -25.15
N ALA A 204 38.02 34.56 -24.78
CA ALA A 204 36.76 35.13 -25.25
C ALA A 204 36.59 36.58 -24.78
N TRP A 205 36.79 36.84 -23.48
CA TRP A 205 36.77 38.17 -22.88
C TRP A 205 37.79 39.07 -23.57
N LYS A 206 39.04 38.64 -23.76
CA LYS A 206 40.07 39.43 -24.42
C LYS A 206 39.74 39.82 -25.86
N GLN A 207 39.00 38.98 -26.59
CA GLN A 207 38.57 39.26 -27.96
C GLN A 207 37.32 40.14 -28.02
N LEU A 208 36.37 39.93 -27.11
CA LEU A 208 35.03 40.53 -27.12
C LEU A 208 34.89 41.75 -26.21
N ASN A 209 35.88 42.02 -25.35
CA ASN A 209 35.90 43.19 -24.50
C ASN A 209 36.43 44.39 -25.30
N PRO A 210 35.61 45.42 -25.55
CA PRO A 210 36.05 46.59 -26.30
C PRO A 210 37.07 47.40 -25.50
N THR A 211 38.05 47.95 -26.22
CA THR A 211 39.04 48.88 -25.65
C THR A 211 38.47 50.28 -25.38
N GLU A 212 37.31 50.61 -25.97
CA GLU A 212 36.66 51.92 -25.86
C GLU A 212 35.56 51.91 -24.78
N PRO A 213 35.56 52.83 -23.79
CA PRO A 213 34.63 52.79 -22.64
C PRO A 213 33.14 52.92 -22.96
N TYR A 214 32.78 53.31 -24.18
CA TYR A 214 31.39 53.58 -24.60
C TYR A 214 30.81 52.46 -25.49
N GLU A 215 31.61 51.47 -25.86
CA GLU A 215 31.14 50.33 -26.62
C GLU A 215 30.51 49.28 -25.68
N PRO A 216 29.41 48.63 -26.10
CA PRO A 216 28.78 47.60 -25.28
C PRO A 216 29.71 46.40 -25.14
N MET A 217 29.85 45.89 -23.91
CA MET A 217 30.57 44.65 -23.65
C MET A 217 29.84 43.48 -24.31
N LEU A 218 30.53 42.78 -25.21
CA LEU A 218 29.96 41.66 -25.97
C LEU A 218 30.22 40.29 -25.31
N TYR A 219 31.09 40.25 -24.29
CA TYR A 219 31.39 39.03 -23.57
C TYR A 219 30.28 38.69 -22.58
N ASP A 220 29.59 37.57 -22.81
CA ASP A 220 28.66 36.97 -21.86
C ASP A 220 29.23 35.63 -21.35
N PRO A 221 29.64 35.56 -20.05
CA PRO A 221 30.20 34.33 -19.49
C PRO A 221 29.17 33.20 -19.40
N VAL A 222 27.88 33.51 -19.22
CA VAL A 222 26.81 32.51 -19.07
C VAL A 222 26.49 31.88 -20.42
N GLU A 223 26.35 32.68 -21.49
CA GLU A 223 26.11 32.15 -22.83
C GLU A 223 27.28 31.30 -23.34
N LEU A 224 28.53 31.74 -23.10
CA LEU A 224 29.71 30.95 -23.46
C LEU A 224 29.74 29.62 -22.68
N PHE A 225 29.46 29.65 -21.38
CA PHE A 225 29.45 28.44 -20.56
C PHE A 225 28.33 27.47 -20.98
N ASP A 226 27.16 28.00 -21.36
CA ASP A 226 26.06 27.20 -21.91
C ASP A 226 26.49 26.50 -23.20
N ALA A 227 27.13 27.22 -24.13
CA ALA A 227 27.65 26.65 -25.38
C ALA A 227 28.70 25.54 -25.14
N LEU A 228 29.56 25.71 -24.14
CA LEU A 228 30.52 24.68 -23.73
C LEU A 228 29.81 23.44 -23.16
N LEU A 229 28.81 23.64 -22.31
CA LEU A 229 28.06 22.55 -21.68
C LEU A 229 27.22 21.76 -22.68
N GLN A 230 26.64 22.43 -23.68
CA GLN A 230 25.82 21.83 -24.74
C GLN A 230 26.64 21.13 -25.83
N THR A 231 27.98 21.27 -25.81
CA THR A 231 28.84 20.60 -26.80
C THR A 231 28.87 19.08 -26.56
N PRO A 232 28.48 18.25 -27.55
CA PRO A 232 28.46 16.79 -27.36
C PRO A 232 29.87 16.21 -27.14
N GLY A 233 29.94 15.14 -26.36
CA GLY A 233 31.17 14.36 -26.18
C GLY A 233 32.10 14.89 -25.09
N VAL A 234 31.72 15.93 -24.34
CA VAL A 234 32.46 16.42 -23.18
C VAL A 234 31.64 16.33 -21.90
N VAL A 235 32.32 16.37 -20.75
CA VAL A 235 31.70 16.40 -19.44
C VAL A 235 32.45 17.32 -18.48
N PHE A 236 31.71 18.06 -17.66
CA PHE A 236 32.30 18.91 -16.63
C PHE A 236 32.70 18.07 -15.41
N GLY A 237 33.95 18.21 -14.98
CA GLY A 237 34.54 17.55 -13.81
C GLY A 237 34.51 18.42 -12.56
N ALA A 238 34.61 17.79 -11.39
CA ALA A 238 34.63 18.48 -10.10
C ALA A 238 35.91 19.31 -9.86
N ASP A 239 36.92 19.15 -10.71
CA ASP A 239 38.13 19.97 -10.75
C ASP A 239 37.96 21.28 -11.55
N GLY A 240 36.74 21.57 -12.02
CA GLY A 240 36.43 22.78 -12.76
C GLY A 240 36.91 22.76 -14.20
N LYS A 241 37.03 21.57 -14.81
CA LYS A 241 37.47 21.40 -16.21
C LYS A 241 36.48 20.56 -17.02
N PHE A 242 36.45 20.80 -18.32
CA PHE A 242 35.81 19.89 -19.27
C PHE A 242 36.75 18.75 -19.63
N HIS A 243 36.22 17.54 -19.69
CA HIS A 243 36.90 16.29 -20.04
C HIS A 243 36.20 15.59 -21.20
N SER A 244 36.88 14.67 -21.87
CA SER A 244 36.23 13.81 -22.86
C SER A 244 35.26 12.84 -22.18
N SER A 245 34.05 12.70 -22.71
CA SER A 245 33.06 11.71 -22.25
C SER A 245 33.58 10.26 -22.39
N SER A 246 34.58 10.01 -23.24
CA SER A 246 35.24 8.70 -23.36
C SER A 246 36.02 8.29 -22.11
N GLU A 247 36.36 9.22 -21.21
CA GLU A 247 37.08 8.93 -19.97
C GLU A 247 36.15 8.42 -18.86
N VAL A 248 34.84 8.70 -18.96
CA VAL A 248 33.82 8.39 -17.94
C VAL A 248 33.80 6.92 -17.52
N PRO A 249 33.82 5.92 -18.44
CA PRO A 249 33.83 4.51 -18.02
C PRO A 249 35.08 4.16 -17.18
N GLY A 250 36.21 4.79 -17.48
CA GLY A 250 37.44 4.64 -16.71
C GLY A 250 37.35 5.27 -15.32
N TRP A 251 36.69 6.42 -15.21
CA TRP A 251 36.42 7.08 -13.94
C TRP A 251 35.51 6.25 -13.05
N LEU A 252 34.39 5.76 -13.57
CA LEU A 252 33.47 4.90 -12.80
C LEU A 252 34.18 3.66 -12.28
N LYS A 253 34.93 2.96 -13.15
CA LYS A 253 35.71 1.79 -12.74
C LYS A 253 36.74 2.10 -11.65
N LEU A 254 37.39 3.26 -11.72
CA LEU A 254 38.35 3.71 -10.70
C LEU A 254 37.65 4.03 -9.37
N ALA A 255 36.56 4.80 -9.42
CA ALA A 255 35.80 5.21 -8.25
C ALA A 255 35.25 4.00 -7.48
N LEU A 256 34.66 3.03 -8.19
CA LEU A 256 34.10 1.81 -7.62
C LEU A 256 35.18 0.93 -6.99
N LYS A 257 36.31 0.72 -7.69
CA LYS A 257 37.42 -0.08 -7.20
C LYS A 257 38.05 0.48 -5.91
N GLU A 258 38.14 1.80 -5.79
CA GLU A 258 38.67 2.43 -4.58
C GLU A 258 37.61 2.52 -3.47
N ALA A 259 36.33 2.68 -3.81
CA ALA A 259 35.23 2.58 -2.84
C ALA A 259 35.18 1.19 -2.18
N GLU A 260 35.37 0.12 -2.94
CA GLU A 260 35.40 -1.27 -2.45
C GLU A 260 36.52 -1.51 -1.42
N LYS A 261 37.64 -0.78 -1.52
CA LYS A 261 38.78 -0.89 -0.59
C LYS A 261 38.70 0.06 0.60
N ALA A 262 37.85 1.07 0.52
CA ALA A 262 37.75 2.09 1.55
C ALA A 262 37.02 1.53 2.78
N THR A 263 37.42 1.98 3.97
CA THR A 263 36.71 1.62 5.19
C THR A 263 35.39 2.39 5.24
N PRO A 264 34.24 1.71 5.33
CA PRO A 264 32.95 2.36 5.45
C PRO A 264 32.88 3.21 6.73
N PHE A 265 32.29 4.41 6.66
CA PHE A 265 32.05 5.23 7.87
C PHE A 265 30.75 4.85 8.58
N VAL A 266 29.85 4.14 7.88
CA VAL A 266 28.70 3.44 8.46
C VAL A 266 28.89 1.97 8.12
N GLU A 267 29.00 1.12 9.15
CA GLU A 267 28.77 -0.31 8.95
C GLU A 267 27.29 -0.45 8.56
N VAL A 268 27.05 -0.82 7.30
CA VAL A 268 25.70 -1.20 6.84
C VAL A 268 25.42 -2.56 7.47
N GLU A 269 25.19 -2.57 8.79
CA GLU A 269 24.73 -3.77 9.48
C GLU A 269 23.37 -4.17 8.91
N GLU A 270 23.14 -5.47 8.96
CA GLU A 270 21.83 -6.03 8.71
C GLU A 270 20.79 -5.31 9.59
N ALA A 271 19.89 -4.58 8.94
CA ALA A 271 18.77 -3.88 9.54
C ALA A 271 18.21 -4.64 10.76
N ALA A 272 18.36 -4.06 11.95
CA ALA A 272 17.69 -4.54 13.17
C ALA A 272 16.21 -4.11 13.15
N PRO A 273 15.34 -4.81 13.89
CA PRO A 273 13.95 -4.40 14.06
C PRO A 273 13.83 -2.98 14.61
N LEU A 274 12.77 -2.29 14.23
CA LEU A 274 12.46 -0.93 14.64
C LEU A 274 12.17 -0.89 16.15
N GLU A 275 12.93 -0.04 16.85
CA GLU A 275 12.60 0.38 18.22
C GLU A 275 11.76 1.64 18.14
N LEU A 276 10.48 1.54 18.52
CA LEU A 276 9.55 2.67 18.53
C LEU A 276 9.65 3.40 19.88
N GLY A 277 9.97 4.70 19.83
CA GLY A 277 9.93 5.54 21.03
C GLY A 277 8.51 5.96 21.40
N GLU A 278 8.33 6.51 22.61
CA GLU A 278 7.03 7.01 23.08
C GLU A 278 6.41 8.05 22.13
N GLY A 279 7.22 8.98 21.62
CA GLY A 279 6.75 10.00 20.67
C GLY A 279 6.28 9.43 19.33
N ASP A 280 6.84 8.30 18.88
CA ASP A 280 6.39 7.64 17.65
C ASP A 280 5.03 6.98 17.83
N ILE A 281 4.82 6.36 19.00
CA ILE A 281 3.57 5.72 19.39
C ILE A 281 2.46 6.76 19.51
N ASP A 282 2.75 7.91 20.16
CA ASP A 282 1.80 9.01 20.29
C ASP A 282 1.39 9.58 18.92
N GLU A 283 2.35 9.75 18.00
CA GLU A 283 2.04 10.22 16.65
C GLU A 283 1.14 9.22 15.90
N MET A 284 1.47 7.93 15.92
CA MET A 284 0.64 6.89 15.31
C MET A 284 -0.76 6.84 15.93
N ALA A 285 -0.86 6.91 17.25
CA ALA A 285 -2.12 6.92 17.97
C ALA A 285 -2.97 8.15 17.58
N ASN A 286 -2.37 9.34 17.52
CA ASN A 286 -3.07 10.56 17.08
C ASN A 286 -3.61 10.44 15.65
N ARG A 287 -2.85 9.80 14.74
CA ARG A 287 -3.33 9.54 13.37
C ARG A 287 -4.53 8.60 13.34
N VAL A 288 -4.52 7.54 14.15
CA VAL A 288 -5.66 6.63 14.30
C VAL A 288 -6.87 7.36 14.87
N LEU A 289 -6.69 8.19 15.91
CA LEU A 289 -7.77 8.94 16.55
C LEU A 289 -8.39 10.01 15.63
N ALA A 290 -7.61 10.57 14.70
CA ALA A 290 -8.07 11.52 13.71
C ALA A 290 -8.79 10.87 12.50
N SER A 291 -8.63 9.56 12.32
CA SER A 291 -9.21 8.84 11.18
C SER A 291 -10.66 8.42 11.45
N PRO A 292 -11.60 8.61 10.50
CA PRO A 292 -12.97 8.12 10.62
C PRO A 292 -13.09 6.60 10.39
N VAL A 293 -12.08 5.99 9.76
CA VAL A 293 -11.99 4.56 9.47
C VAL A 293 -10.79 3.94 10.18
N SER A 294 -10.75 2.61 10.29
CA SER A 294 -9.54 1.97 10.85
C SER A 294 -8.32 2.21 9.97
N LEU A 295 -7.16 2.28 10.61
CA LEU A 295 -5.88 2.35 9.94
C LEU A 295 -5.08 1.06 10.18
N SER A 296 -4.43 0.58 9.14
CA SER A 296 -3.44 -0.49 9.22
C SER A 296 -2.12 0.08 9.71
N VAL A 297 -1.51 -0.57 10.70
CA VAL A 297 -0.16 -0.26 11.17
C VAL A 297 0.85 -0.47 10.04
N GLY A 298 0.67 -1.48 9.18
CA GLY A 298 1.48 -1.64 7.98
C GLY A 298 1.49 -0.38 7.11
N LYS A 299 0.34 0.28 6.92
CA LYS A 299 0.25 1.55 6.19
C LYS A 299 0.96 2.70 6.93
N LEU A 300 0.81 2.77 8.26
CA LEU A 300 1.52 3.79 9.07
C LEU A 300 3.04 3.60 9.00
N LEU A 301 3.52 2.35 9.06
CA LEU A 301 4.92 1.99 8.92
C LEU A 301 5.45 2.29 7.52
N GLN A 302 4.66 2.02 6.48
CA GLN A 302 5.00 2.35 5.11
C GLN A 302 5.11 3.86 4.90
N GLU A 303 4.18 4.65 5.42
CA GLU A 303 4.18 6.11 5.22
C GLU A 303 5.27 6.81 6.03
N LYS A 304 5.54 6.36 7.25
CA LYS A 304 6.51 7.00 8.16
C LYS A 304 7.93 6.45 7.99
N TYR A 305 8.08 5.12 7.92
CA TYR A 305 9.37 4.44 7.89
C TYR A 305 9.70 3.76 6.56
N GLU A 306 8.83 3.86 5.55
CA GLU A 306 9.01 3.21 4.24
C GLU A 306 9.16 1.68 4.31
N LEU A 307 8.67 1.09 5.40
CA LEU A 307 8.68 -0.35 5.62
C LEU A 307 7.53 -1.02 4.87
N THR A 308 7.85 -2.09 4.17
CA THR A 308 6.90 -2.87 3.36
C THR A 308 7.08 -4.37 3.59
N PRO A 309 6.10 -5.22 3.21
CA PRO A 309 6.22 -6.67 3.35
C PRO A 309 7.44 -7.32 2.68
N ALA A 310 8.12 -6.62 1.76
CA ALA A 310 9.33 -7.11 1.11
C ALA A 310 10.60 -6.90 1.95
N ASP A 311 10.54 -6.05 2.99
CA ASP A 311 11.67 -5.77 3.87
C ASP A 311 11.85 -6.90 4.88
N ARG A 312 13.09 -7.33 5.10
CA ARG A 312 13.41 -8.50 5.93
C ARG A 312 12.92 -8.35 7.38
N THR A 313 12.96 -7.14 7.93
CA THR A 313 12.53 -6.84 9.30
C THR A 313 11.04 -6.59 9.42
N TYR A 314 10.32 -6.40 8.30
CA TYR A 314 8.91 -5.99 8.32
C TYR A 314 8.01 -6.85 9.20
N PRO A 315 8.10 -8.20 9.22
CA PRO A 315 7.28 -9.00 10.10
C PRO A 315 7.48 -8.66 11.58
N GLU A 316 8.72 -8.42 11.98
CA GLU A 316 9.08 -8.05 13.36
C GLU A 316 8.73 -6.59 13.65
N ASP A 317 8.96 -5.67 12.71
CA ASP A 317 8.61 -4.25 12.82
C ASP A 317 7.11 -4.05 12.98
N LEU A 318 6.31 -4.75 12.16
CA LEU A 318 4.86 -4.73 12.23
C LEU A 318 4.38 -5.29 13.56
N ALA A 319 4.93 -6.43 14.00
CA ALA A 319 4.56 -7.03 15.28
C ALA A 319 4.92 -6.12 16.47
N ASN A 320 6.08 -5.47 16.44
CA ASN A 320 6.51 -4.52 17.46
C ASN A 320 5.61 -3.29 17.48
N ALA A 321 5.28 -2.73 16.32
CA ALA A 321 4.39 -1.56 16.20
C ALA A 321 2.97 -1.85 16.66
N VAL A 322 2.40 -3.00 16.26
CA VAL A 322 1.09 -3.44 16.72
C VAL A 322 1.09 -3.64 18.24
N ARG A 323 2.13 -4.27 18.79
CA ARG A 323 2.26 -4.46 20.25
C ARG A 323 2.35 -3.13 20.97
N ALA A 324 3.23 -2.23 20.52
CA ALA A 324 3.41 -0.91 21.14
C ALA A 324 2.13 -0.07 21.13
N LEU A 325 1.40 -0.05 20.01
CA LEU A 325 0.10 0.63 19.93
C LEU A 325 -0.96 -0.01 20.82
N LYS A 326 -0.99 -1.35 20.90
CA LYS A 326 -1.90 -2.07 21.80
C LYS A 326 -1.61 -1.76 23.27
N ASP A 327 -0.34 -1.76 23.65
CA ASP A 327 0.13 -1.51 25.02
C ASP A 327 -0.06 -0.03 25.42
N SER A 328 -0.12 0.90 24.47
CA SER A 328 -0.40 2.32 24.74
C SER A 328 -1.77 2.56 25.38
N GLY A 329 -2.75 1.70 25.11
CA GLY A 329 -4.14 1.87 25.56
C GLY A 329 -4.89 3.07 24.99
N LEU A 330 -4.27 3.87 24.11
CA LEU A 330 -4.85 5.10 23.54
C LEU A 330 -5.85 4.80 22.41
N VAL A 331 -5.65 3.69 21.72
CA VAL A 331 -6.38 3.29 20.52
C VAL A 331 -6.92 1.87 20.67
N TRP A 332 -8.01 1.58 19.97
CA TRP A 332 -8.67 0.29 20.04
C TRP A 332 -8.16 -0.63 18.92
N HIS A 333 -7.57 -1.76 19.30
CA HIS A 333 -7.20 -2.83 18.38
C HIS A 333 -8.46 -3.54 17.87
N VAL A 334 -8.67 -3.53 16.55
CA VAL A 334 -9.86 -4.12 15.89
C VAL A 334 -9.48 -5.31 14.99
N GLY A 335 -8.40 -6.01 15.33
CA GLY A 335 -7.96 -7.23 14.64
C GLY A 335 -6.87 -7.01 13.59
N GLY A 336 -6.14 -8.07 13.29
CA GLY A 336 -4.96 -8.02 12.43
C GLY A 336 -3.98 -6.95 12.90
N ASP A 337 -3.58 -6.08 11.98
CA ASP A 337 -2.75 -4.91 12.23
C ASP A 337 -3.56 -3.60 12.27
N ARG A 338 -4.87 -3.65 12.55
CA ARG A 338 -5.76 -2.50 12.41
C ARG A 338 -6.20 -1.90 13.73
N PHE A 339 -6.26 -0.56 13.76
CA PHE A 339 -6.67 0.20 14.95
C PHE A 339 -7.72 1.27 14.61
N ARG A 340 -8.58 1.55 15.58
CA ARG A 340 -9.61 2.60 15.53
C ARG A 340 -9.62 3.44 16.78
N LYS A 341 -10.37 4.54 16.71
CA LYS A 341 -10.80 5.27 17.90
C LYS A 341 -11.60 4.34 18.83
N PRO A 342 -11.35 4.34 20.15
CA PRO A 342 -12.17 3.63 21.13
C PRO A 342 -13.67 3.98 20.99
N ASP A 343 -14.53 2.99 21.24
CA ASP A 343 -15.99 3.12 21.21
C ASP A 343 -16.56 3.69 19.89
N SER A 344 -15.83 3.51 18.77
CA SER A 344 -16.27 3.98 17.45
C SER A 344 -17.00 2.93 16.61
N ALA A 345 -17.17 1.72 17.15
CA ALA A 345 -17.97 0.68 16.51
C ALA A 345 -19.47 1.03 16.55
N PRO A 346 -20.25 0.66 15.52
CA PRO A 346 -21.71 0.84 15.56
C PRO A 346 -22.34 -0.02 16.66
N GLU A 347 -23.31 0.53 17.40
CA GLU A 347 -23.96 -0.19 18.53
C GLU A 347 -24.65 -1.51 18.11
N PHE A 348 -25.18 -1.56 16.89
CA PHE A 348 -25.92 -2.73 16.40
C PHE A 348 -25.09 -4.01 16.27
N ILE A 349 -23.75 -3.94 16.31
CA ILE A 349 -22.89 -5.13 16.18
C ILE A 349 -22.78 -5.92 17.49
N TYR A 350 -23.21 -5.35 18.63
CA TYR A 350 -23.06 -5.95 19.96
C TYR A 350 -24.26 -6.79 20.40
N THR A 351 -25.37 -6.71 19.67
CA THR A 351 -26.61 -7.41 20.01
C THR A 351 -27.08 -8.22 18.83
N ILE A 352 -27.50 -9.47 19.08
CA ILE A 352 -28.15 -10.28 18.06
C ILE A 352 -29.54 -9.67 17.80
N PRO A 353 -29.86 -9.26 16.56
CA PRO A 353 -31.18 -8.72 16.24
C PRO A 353 -32.31 -9.68 16.65
N GLU A 354 -33.40 -9.15 17.20
CA GLU A 354 -34.56 -9.95 17.63
C GLU A 354 -35.14 -10.79 16.51
N PHE A 355 -34.96 -10.35 15.27
CA PHE A 355 -35.30 -11.07 14.04
C PHE A 355 -34.73 -12.50 13.96
N PHE A 356 -33.62 -12.78 14.65
CA PHE A 356 -33.02 -14.12 14.70
C PHE A 356 -33.56 -15.01 15.82
N HIS A 357 -34.32 -14.47 16.78
CA HIS A 357 -34.87 -15.27 17.86
C HIS A 357 -35.91 -16.27 17.34
N PHE A 358 -35.83 -17.50 17.82
CA PHE A 358 -36.75 -18.55 17.43
C PHE A 358 -38.15 -18.30 18.00
N TYR A 359 -39.14 -18.52 17.15
CA TYR A 359 -40.53 -18.55 17.56
C TYR A 359 -40.76 -19.68 18.55
N ARG A 360 -41.42 -19.39 19.66
CA ARG A 360 -41.85 -20.39 20.65
C ARG A 360 -43.33 -20.68 20.40
N SER A 361 -43.61 -21.91 20.00
CA SER A 361 -44.96 -22.35 19.70
C SER A 361 -45.76 -22.61 20.96
N GLU A 362 -47.01 -22.14 20.98
CA GLU A 362 -48.00 -22.39 22.04
C GLU A 362 -49.19 -23.21 21.54
N PHE A 363 -49.11 -23.74 20.31
CA PHE A 363 -50.18 -24.50 19.69
C PHE A 363 -50.34 -25.88 20.35
N LEU A 364 -51.58 -26.20 20.72
CA LEU A 364 -51.98 -27.48 21.32
C LEU A 364 -52.93 -28.22 20.38
N ASP A 365 -52.87 -29.55 20.39
CA ASP A 365 -53.84 -30.39 19.71
C ASP A 365 -55.14 -30.54 20.54
N ASP A 366 -56.11 -31.29 20.00
CA ASP A 366 -57.41 -31.53 20.66
C ASP A 366 -57.28 -32.28 22.00
N ASP A 367 -56.17 -32.99 22.23
CA ASP A 367 -55.85 -33.69 23.48
C ASP A 367 -55.13 -32.76 24.48
N GLY A 368 -54.85 -31.50 24.11
CA GLY A 368 -54.13 -30.52 24.92
C GLY A 368 -52.62 -30.70 24.92
N GLU A 369 -52.07 -31.51 24.01
CA GLU A 369 -50.64 -31.75 23.87
C GLU A 369 -50.02 -30.75 22.87
N PRO A 370 -48.76 -30.29 23.08
CA PRO A 370 -48.11 -29.41 22.12
C PRO A 370 -48.00 -30.04 20.73
N ILE A 371 -48.32 -29.26 19.69
CA ILE A 371 -48.17 -29.70 18.29
C ILE A 371 -46.69 -29.65 17.88
N ASP A 372 -46.03 -28.52 18.13
CA ASP A 372 -44.63 -28.32 17.77
C ASP A 372 -43.71 -28.85 18.89
N VAL A 373 -43.44 -30.15 18.86
CA VAL A 373 -42.57 -30.82 19.84
C VAL A 373 -41.13 -30.98 19.35
N GLU A 374 -40.17 -30.91 20.28
CA GLU A 374 -38.77 -31.26 20.01
C GLU A 374 -38.44 -32.69 20.48
N LEU A 375 -37.78 -33.47 19.64
CA LEU A 375 -37.27 -34.80 19.97
C LEU A 375 -35.82 -34.73 20.48
N SER A 376 -35.47 -35.70 21.34
CA SER A 376 -34.09 -36.02 21.71
C SER A 376 -33.34 -36.68 20.55
N ASP A 377 -32.01 -36.69 20.62
CA ASP A 377 -31.16 -37.16 19.51
C ASP A 377 -31.39 -38.63 19.14
N ASP A 378 -31.83 -39.44 20.10
CA ASP A 378 -32.18 -40.86 19.91
C ASP A 378 -33.47 -41.04 19.11
N GLY A 379 -34.31 -40.00 19.01
CA GLY A 379 -35.52 -39.99 18.19
C GLY A 379 -35.24 -39.90 16.69
N PHE A 380 -34.06 -39.42 16.30
CA PHE A 380 -33.67 -39.16 14.92
C PHE A 380 -32.93 -40.33 14.26
N GLY A 381 -33.10 -40.46 12.94
CA GLY A 381 -32.28 -41.34 12.12
C GLY A 381 -30.85 -40.80 11.95
N SER A 382 -29.88 -41.69 11.69
CA SER A 382 -28.48 -41.30 11.51
C SER A 382 -28.23 -40.41 10.28
N SER A 383 -29.05 -40.51 9.22
CA SER A 383 -28.98 -39.60 8.07
C SER A 383 -29.39 -38.18 8.46
N LEU A 384 -30.57 -38.04 9.07
CA LEU A 384 -31.10 -36.75 9.50
C LEU A 384 -30.17 -36.04 10.48
N ARG A 385 -29.55 -36.76 11.43
CA ARG A 385 -28.54 -36.15 12.32
C ARG A 385 -27.35 -35.56 11.55
N LYS A 386 -26.92 -36.18 10.45
CA LYS A 386 -25.86 -35.63 9.60
C LYS A 386 -26.33 -34.41 8.82
N GLU A 387 -27.56 -34.43 8.32
CA GLU A 387 -28.18 -33.29 7.61
C GLU A 387 -28.36 -32.09 8.55
N MET A 388 -28.79 -32.31 9.79
CA MET A 388 -28.85 -31.28 10.82
C MET A 388 -27.47 -30.67 11.11
N GLY A 389 -26.43 -31.50 11.19
CA GLY A 389 -25.05 -31.04 11.42
C GLY A 389 -24.41 -30.34 10.22
N HIS A 390 -25.06 -30.31 9.05
CA HIS A 390 -24.53 -29.64 7.86
C HIS A 390 -24.42 -28.13 8.08
N THR A 391 -23.33 -27.49 7.62
CA THR A 391 -23.08 -26.06 7.85
C THR A 391 -24.21 -25.17 7.31
N LEU A 392 -24.78 -25.52 6.15
CA LEU A 392 -25.92 -24.80 5.57
C LEU A 392 -27.21 -24.96 6.39
N ALA A 393 -27.37 -26.01 7.18
CA ALA A 393 -28.50 -26.16 8.09
C ALA A 393 -28.36 -25.27 9.33
N GLN A 394 -27.13 -25.01 9.77
CA GLN A 394 -26.82 -24.25 10.99
C GLN A 394 -26.94 -22.74 10.77
N ASP A 395 -27.19 -22.01 11.85
CA ASP A 395 -27.35 -20.56 11.80
C ASP A 395 -27.11 -19.92 13.18
N VAL A 396 -27.13 -18.58 13.26
CA VAL A 396 -26.99 -17.88 14.54
C VAL A 396 -28.08 -18.35 15.53
N LEU A 397 -27.66 -18.57 16.79
CA LEU A 397 -28.44 -19.18 17.88
C LEU A 397 -28.79 -20.67 17.72
N ASP A 398 -28.48 -21.31 16.58
CA ASP A 398 -28.69 -22.74 16.33
C ASP A 398 -27.54 -23.32 15.51
N GLU A 399 -26.37 -23.37 16.15
CA GLU A 399 -25.15 -23.95 15.63
C GLU A 399 -24.54 -24.93 16.63
N ASP A 400 -23.86 -25.95 16.13
CA ASP A 400 -23.12 -26.92 16.93
C ASP A 400 -21.63 -26.54 16.95
N GLU A 401 -20.90 -26.98 17.97
CA GLU A 401 -19.45 -26.82 17.97
C GLU A 401 -18.81 -27.55 16.77
N GLN A 402 -18.08 -26.79 15.97
CA GLN A 402 -17.41 -27.31 14.78
C GLN A 402 -15.99 -27.78 15.08
N ILE A 403 -15.59 -28.86 14.43
CA ILE A 403 -14.24 -29.40 14.55
C ILE A 403 -13.31 -28.60 13.65
N LYS A 404 -12.24 -28.06 14.23
CA LYS A 404 -11.19 -27.36 13.47
C LYS A 404 -10.63 -28.27 12.37
N PRO A 405 -10.58 -27.82 11.11
CA PRO A 405 -10.05 -28.64 10.01
C PRO A 405 -8.54 -28.88 10.18
N LYS A 406 -8.07 -30.04 9.72
CA LYS A 406 -6.62 -30.39 9.74
C LYS A 406 -5.77 -29.45 8.89
N LYS A 407 -6.33 -29.00 7.76
CA LYS A 407 -5.70 -28.03 6.84
C LYS A 407 -6.67 -26.87 6.68
N MET A 408 -6.20 -25.66 6.97
CA MET A 408 -7.00 -24.46 6.76
C MET A 408 -7.09 -24.16 5.26
N PRO A 409 -8.28 -23.94 4.69
CA PRO A 409 -8.41 -23.53 3.30
C PRO A 409 -8.00 -22.06 3.13
N GLU A 410 -7.46 -21.71 1.95
CA GLU A 410 -7.16 -20.32 1.59
C GLU A 410 -8.42 -19.52 1.28
N SER A 411 -9.40 -20.20 0.66
CA SER A 411 -10.70 -19.63 0.28
C SER A 411 -11.85 -20.40 0.92
N VAL A 412 -12.92 -19.69 1.27
CA VAL A 412 -14.16 -20.27 1.80
C VAL A 412 -15.32 -19.92 0.87
N ARG A 413 -16.08 -20.94 0.48
CA ARG A 413 -17.34 -20.79 -0.27
C ARG A 413 -18.49 -20.67 0.72
N LEU A 414 -19.28 -19.63 0.56
CA LEU A 414 -20.29 -19.18 1.52
C LEU A 414 -21.62 -18.99 0.80
N VAL A 415 -22.73 -19.30 1.48
CA VAL A 415 -24.07 -19.22 0.89
C VAL A 415 -24.95 -18.28 1.69
N LEU A 416 -25.46 -17.24 1.04
CA LEU A 416 -26.34 -16.24 1.62
C LEU A 416 -27.75 -16.81 1.82
N LYS A 417 -28.25 -16.73 3.05
CA LYS A 417 -29.64 -17.04 3.39
C LYS A 417 -30.48 -15.77 3.36
N SER A 418 -31.76 -15.89 3.02
CA SER A 418 -32.73 -14.78 2.93
C SER A 418 -32.72 -13.87 4.16
N LEU A 419 -32.81 -14.44 5.37
CA LEU A 419 -32.85 -13.69 6.63
C LEU A 419 -31.64 -12.76 6.82
N HIS A 420 -30.46 -13.21 6.38
CA HIS A 420 -29.23 -12.43 6.47
C HIS A 420 -29.15 -11.33 5.42
N ARG A 421 -29.78 -11.55 4.26
CA ARG A 421 -29.90 -10.54 3.20
C ARG A 421 -30.67 -9.32 3.67
N GLU A 422 -31.78 -9.52 4.38
CA GLU A 422 -32.70 -8.45 4.77
C GLU A 422 -32.08 -7.39 5.71
N ILE A 423 -31.15 -7.82 6.57
CA ILE A 423 -30.52 -6.95 7.57
C ILE A 423 -29.00 -6.82 7.39
N GLY A 424 -28.44 -7.31 6.28
CA GLY A 424 -27.04 -7.10 5.94
C GLY A 424 -26.06 -7.76 6.91
N THR A 425 -26.36 -9.00 7.31
CA THR A 425 -25.51 -9.79 8.22
C THR A 425 -25.04 -11.09 7.55
N PHE A 426 -24.18 -11.87 8.22
CA PHE A 426 -23.82 -13.21 7.78
C PHE A 426 -23.34 -14.09 8.96
N PRO A 427 -23.71 -15.37 9.07
CA PRO A 427 -23.44 -16.17 10.26
C PRO A 427 -22.04 -16.79 10.24
N LEU A 428 -21.38 -16.84 11.41
CA LEU A 428 -20.05 -17.43 11.53
C LEU A 428 -20.02 -18.96 11.44
N CYS A 429 -21.18 -19.63 11.49
CA CYS A 429 -21.31 -21.09 11.38
C CYS A 429 -20.89 -21.64 9.99
N GLN A 430 -20.76 -20.80 8.96
CA GLN A 430 -20.28 -21.27 7.65
C GLN A 430 -18.76 -21.21 7.51
N PHE A 431 -18.07 -20.56 8.47
CA PHE A 431 -16.61 -20.46 8.46
C PHE A 431 -15.99 -21.63 9.23
N PRO A 432 -14.94 -22.27 8.67
CA PRO A 432 -14.17 -23.24 9.43
C PRO A 432 -13.56 -22.60 10.70
N PRO A 433 -13.61 -23.25 11.87
CA PRO A 433 -13.03 -22.71 13.09
C PRO A 433 -11.55 -22.34 12.94
N GLY A 434 -11.19 -21.10 13.28
CA GLY A 434 -9.85 -20.55 13.11
C GLY A 434 -9.53 -20.02 11.70
N TRP A 435 -10.52 -19.97 10.78
CA TRP A 435 -10.36 -19.25 9.52
C TRP A 435 -10.45 -17.73 9.71
N LEU A 436 -11.26 -17.27 10.67
CA LEU A 436 -11.21 -15.92 11.21
C LEU A 436 -10.58 -15.99 12.60
N ASP A 437 -9.88 -14.93 13.00
CA ASP A 437 -9.27 -14.86 14.32
C ASP A 437 -10.33 -14.72 15.41
N PHE A 438 -10.02 -15.19 16.62
CA PHE A 438 -10.93 -15.10 17.77
C PHE A 438 -10.66 -13.88 18.65
N ASP A 439 -9.46 -13.30 18.57
CA ASP A 439 -9.05 -12.11 19.33
C ASP A 439 -8.63 -10.99 18.37
N PRO A 440 -9.10 -9.75 18.57
CA PRO A 440 -10.11 -9.32 19.54
C PRO A 440 -11.50 -9.90 19.25
N LYS A 441 -12.39 -9.86 20.26
CA LYS A 441 -13.77 -10.38 20.14
C LYS A 441 -14.55 -9.69 19.01
N VAL A 442 -14.36 -8.38 18.88
CA VAL A 442 -14.93 -7.57 17.80
C VAL A 442 -13.78 -7.14 16.88
N GLN A 443 -13.94 -7.42 15.59
CA GLN A 443 -12.94 -7.13 14.58
C GLN A 443 -13.55 -6.37 13.42
N GLU A 444 -12.73 -5.55 12.78
CA GLU A 444 -13.06 -4.96 11.48
C GLU A 444 -12.29 -5.71 10.40
N LEU A 445 -13.03 -6.19 9.41
CA LEU A 445 -12.54 -6.86 8.21
C LEU A 445 -12.75 -5.94 7.01
N VAL A 446 -11.93 -6.08 5.98
CA VAL A 446 -12.10 -5.37 4.71
C VAL A 446 -12.28 -6.40 3.60
N PHE A 447 -13.42 -6.36 2.95
CA PHE A 447 -13.67 -7.18 1.76
C PHE A 447 -13.41 -6.33 0.51
N VAL A 448 -12.73 -6.90 -0.47
CA VAL A 448 -12.36 -6.21 -1.72
C VAL A 448 -12.92 -6.99 -2.90
N ASP A 449 -13.78 -6.37 -3.70
CA ASP A 449 -14.34 -7.02 -4.89
C ASP A 449 -13.35 -7.03 -6.08
N SER A 450 -13.76 -7.65 -7.19
CA SER A 450 -12.95 -7.71 -8.42
C SER A 450 -12.71 -6.35 -9.10
N SER A 451 -13.49 -5.33 -8.76
CA SER A 451 -13.33 -3.95 -9.25
C SER A 451 -12.41 -3.10 -8.35
N GLY A 452 -12.00 -3.65 -7.19
CA GLY A 452 -11.23 -2.95 -6.18
C GLY A 452 -12.07 -2.13 -5.20
N LYS A 453 -13.40 -2.28 -5.20
CA LYS A 453 -14.30 -1.64 -4.22
C LYS A 453 -14.10 -2.32 -2.86
N GLU A 454 -13.80 -1.52 -1.84
CA GLU A 454 -13.66 -1.98 -0.46
C GLU A 454 -14.99 -1.87 0.30
N LEU A 455 -15.30 -2.89 1.10
CA LEU A 455 -16.38 -2.88 2.08
C LEU A 455 -15.82 -3.20 3.47
N TYR A 456 -16.16 -2.36 4.45
CA TYR A 456 -15.77 -2.53 5.85
C TYR A 456 -16.84 -3.36 6.57
N VAL A 457 -16.44 -4.51 7.08
CA VAL A 457 -17.33 -5.52 7.66
C VAL A 457 -16.97 -5.71 9.12
N TRP A 458 -17.97 -5.72 9.99
CA TRP A 458 -17.75 -5.95 11.41
C TRP A 458 -17.98 -7.41 11.76
N LEU A 459 -16.99 -8.05 12.35
CA LEU A 459 -17.10 -9.38 12.93
C LEU A 459 -17.27 -9.26 14.44
N ASN A 460 -18.23 -10.00 15.00
CA ASN A 460 -18.34 -10.17 16.44
C ASN A 460 -18.42 -11.67 16.79
N ASN A 461 -17.40 -12.15 17.50
CA ASN A 461 -17.29 -13.53 17.95
C ASN A 461 -18.32 -13.89 19.03
N GLU A 462 -18.82 -12.92 19.81
CA GLU A 462 -19.85 -13.16 20.84
C GLU A 462 -21.24 -13.34 20.23
N THR A 463 -21.61 -12.49 19.27
CA THR A 463 -22.90 -12.61 18.57
C THR A 463 -22.87 -13.63 17.44
N ARG A 464 -21.68 -14.15 17.09
CA ARG A 464 -21.46 -15.13 16.02
C ARG A 464 -21.92 -14.63 14.64
N LEU A 465 -21.76 -13.33 14.38
CA LEU A 465 -22.22 -12.65 13.17
C LEU A 465 -21.15 -11.74 12.55
N LEU A 466 -21.22 -11.63 11.23
CA LEU A 466 -20.70 -10.50 10.46
C LEU A 466 -21.83 -9.50 10.22
N TYR A 467 -21.50 -8.21 10.19
CA TYR A 467 -22.42 -7.10 10.00
C TYR A 467 -21.91 -6.11 8.95
N ASN A 468 -22.79 -5.19 8.55
CA ASN A 468 -22.52 -4.12 7.57
C ASN A 468 -22.31 -4.64 6.14
N LEU A 469 -23.10 -5.64 5.75
CA LEU A 469 -23.04 -6.29 4.43
C LEU A 469 -24.20 -5.88 3.52
N LEU A 470 -25.09 -5.00 3.98
CA LEU A 470 -26.35 -4.65 3.31
C LEU A 470 -26.14 -4.11 1.89
N ASP A 471 -25.16 -3.22 1.72
CA ASP A 471 -24.86 -2.58 0.44
C ASP A 471 -24.54 -3.61 -0.64
N TRP A 472 -23.72 -4.62 -0.32
CA TRP A 472 -23.38 -5.68 -1.27
C TRP A 472 -24.49 -6.71 -1.40
N TRP A 473 -25.27 -6.96 -0.35
CA TRP A 473 -26.31 -7.99 -0.36
C TRP A 473 -27.48 -7.57 -1.26
N PHE A 474 -27.78 -6.28 -1.37
CA PHE A 474 -28.79 -5.74 -2.27
C PHE A 474 -28.34 -5.57 -3.73
N GLU A 475 -27.04 -5.65 -4.02
CA GLU A 475 -26.55 -5.74 -5.39
C GLU A 475 -26.91 -7.10 -6.04
N GLN A 476 -27.17 -8.12 -5.22
CA GLN A 476 -27.50 -9.47 -5.67
C GLN A 476 -29.01 -9.64 -5.94
N GLN A 477 -29.33 -10.18 -7.12
CA GLN A 477 -30.71 -10.49 -7.54
C GLN A 477 -31.28 -11.73 -6.85
N ILE A 478 -30.41 -12.69 -6.52
CA ILE A 478 -30.81 -13.92 -5.84
C ILE A 478 -31.00 -13.63 -4.34
N GLU A 479 -32.24 -13.75 -3.86
CA GLU A 479 -32.57 -13.42 -2.46
C GLU A 479 -32.13 -14.47 -1.44
N SER A 480 -32.15 -15.74 -1.82
CA SER A 480 -31.71 -16.87 -1.01
C SER A 480 -30.91 -17.83 -1.88
N GLY A 481 -29.81 -18.35 -1.33
CA GLY A 481 -28.93 -19.28 -2.02
C GLY A 481 -27.87 -18.61 -2.90
N ALA A 482 -27.70 -17.29 -2.83
CA ALA A 482 -26.61 -16.62 -3.53
C ALA A 482 -25.26 -17.07 -2.95
N VAL A 483 -24.29 -17.32 -3.82
CA VAL A 483 -23.01 -17.90 -3.41
C VAL A 483 -21.89 -16.89 -3.62
N PHE A 484 -21.04 -16.75 -2.63
CA PHE A 484 -19.82 -15.95 -2.74
C PHE A 484 -18.63 -16.67 -2.12
N THR A 485 -17.44 -16.32 -2.58
CA THR A 485 -16.19 -16.83 -2.04
C THR A 485 -15.40 -15.68 -1.42
N LEU A 486 -14.84 -15.94 -0.23
CA LEU A 486 -13.84 -15.08 0.41
C LEU A 486 -12.46 -15.76 0.35
N THR A 487 -11.43 -15.03 -0.07
CA THR A 487 -10.05 -15.53 -0.14
C THR A 487 -9.12 -14.67 0.71
N ARG A 488 -8.25 -15.31 1.50
CA ARG A 488 -7.25 -14.60 2.31
C ARG A 488 -6.23 -13.90 1.43
N THR A 489 -5.92 -12.65 1.74
CA THR A 489 -4.83 -11.92 1.11
C THR A 489 -3.56 -11.95 1.98
N GLN A 490 -2.46 -11.36 1.48
CA GLN A 490 -1.25 -11.14 2.28
C GLN A 490 -1.44 -10.05 3.35
N ARG A 491 -2.48 -9.21 3.23
CA ARG A 491 -2.78 -8.14 4.18
C ARG A 491 -3.69 -8.70 5.30
N PRO A 492 -3.34 -8.52 6.59
CA PRO A 492 -4.17 -8.97 7.70
C PRO A 492 -5.58 -8.37 7.64
N ASN A 493 -6.60 -9.19 7.93
CA ASN A 493 -8.02 -8.82 7.92
C ASN A 493 -8.54 -8.23 6.59
N VAL A 494 -7.82 -8.43 5.47
CA VAL A 494 -8.28 -8.06 4.13
C VAL A 494 -8.51 -9.33 3.31
N PHE A 495 -9.68 -9.41 2.69
CA PHE A 495 -10.13 -10.58 1.93
C PHE A 495 -10.61 -10.19 0.55
N ASP A 496 -10.26 -11.00 -0.45
CA ASP A 496 -10.82 -10.87 -1.79
C ASP A 496 -12.22 -11.50 -1.80
N PHE A 497 -13.20 -10.77 -2.29
CA PHE A 497 -14.60 -11.16 -2.38
C PHE A 497 -15.01 -11.36 -3.83
N ARG A 498 -15.78 -12.44 -4.07
CA ARG A 498 -16.30 -12.74 -5.40
C ARG A 498 -17.65 -13.46 -5.34
N TRP A 499 -18.63 -12.95 -6.07
CA TRP A 499 -19.87 -13.67 -6.37
C TRP A 499 -19.62 -14.83 -7.33
N GLU A 500 -20.29 -15.95 -7.10
CA GLU A 500 -20.40 -17.04 -8.06
C GLU A 500 -21.67 -16.89 -8.91
N ASP A 501 -21.62 -17.39 -10.15
CA ASP A 501 -22.73 -17.26 -11.10
C ASP A 501 -23.90 -18.20 -10.80
N GLU A 502 -23.63 -19.32 -10.14
CA GLU A 502 -24.61 -20.35 -9.82
C GLU A 502 -25.07 -20.25 -8.36
N ALA A 503 -26.40 -20.28 -8.18
CA ALA A 503 -27.00 -20.38 -6.85
C ALA A 503 -26.78 -21.77 -6.23
N ASP A 504 -26.75 -21.83 -4.91
CA ASP A 504 -26.67 -23.10 -4.20
C ASP A 504 -28.00 -23.87 -4.35
N PRO A 505 -27.99 -25.12 -4.85
CA PRO A 505 -29.22 -25.83 -5.16
C PRO A 505 -30.09 -26.17 -3.94
N LEU A 506 -29.53 -26.15 -2.72
CA LEU A 506 -30.27 -26.48 -1.50
C LEU A 506 -30.93 -25.26 -0.87
N LEU A 507 -30.36 -24.08 -1.05
CA LEU A 507 -30.82 -22.82 -0.46
C LEU A 507 -31.43 -21.85 -1.47
N PHE A 508 -31.34 -22.15 -2.76
CA PHE A 508 -31.95 -21.35 -3.81
C PHE A 508 -33.48 -21.36 -3.69
N ILE A 509 -34.06 -20.16 -3.55
CA ILE A 509 -35.50 -19.94 -3.58
C ILE A 509 -35.77 -18.93 -4.69
N SER A 510 -36.62 -19.30 -5.66
CA SER A 510 -36.98 -18.39 -6.75
C SER A 510 -37.77 -17.19 -6.21
N SER A 511 -37.73 -16.05 -6.90
CA SER A 511 -38.50 -14.86 -6.49
C SER A 511 -40.00 -15.14 -6.38
N GLU A 512 -40.57 -15.92 -7.30
CA GLU A 512 -41.98 -16.34 -7.23
C GLU A 512 -42.27 -17.15 -5.97
N ARG A 513 -41.38 -18.08 -5.61
CA ARG A 513 -41.53 -18.89 -4.41
C ARG A 513 -41.33 -18.06 -3.14
N MET A 514 -40.40 -17.10 -3.14
CA MET A 514 -40.20 -16.16 -2.04
C MET A 514 -41.48 -15.36 -1.75
N GLU A 515 -42.16 -14.85 -2.76
CA GLU A 515 -43.44 -14.14 -2.57
C GLU A 515 -44.52 -15.05 -1.98
N GLN A 516 -44.64 -16.30 -2.46
CA GLN A 516 -45.57 -17.27 -1.87
C GLN A 516 -45.27 -17.55 -0.39
N LEU A 517 -43.98 -17.64 -0.03
CA LEU A 517 -43.57 -17.86 1.36
C LEU A 517 -43.84 -16.61 2.22
N ARG A 518 -43.69 -15.40 1.67
CA ARG A 518 -44.07 -14.14 2.33
C ARG A 518 -45.58 -14.05 2.57
N ASP A 519 -46.39 -14.45 1.60
CA ASP A 519 -47.85 -14.56 1.76
C ASP A 519 -48.22 -15.57 2.85
N LEU A 520 -47.50 -16.69 2.93
CA LEU A 520 -47.66 -17.66 4.02
C LEU A 520 -47.22 -17.07 5.38
N ALA A 521 -46.11 -16.33 5.42
CA ALA A 521 -45.62 -15.65 6.61
C ALA A 521 -46.65 -14.66 7.18
N ALA A 522 -47.32 -13.90 6.31
CA ALA A 522 -48.32 -12.91 6.69
C ALA A 522 -49.54 -13.51 7.41
N ARG A 523 -49.82 -14.80 7.23
CA ARG A 523 -50.89 -15.55 7.91
C ARG A 523 -50.37 -16.62 8.85
N ALA A 524 -49.07 -16.65 9.13
CA ALA A 524 -48.44 -17.70 9.91
C ALA A 524 -48.80 -17.61 11.40
N GLU A 525 -49.23 -16.47 11.92
CA GLU A 525 -49.58 -16.30 13.34
C GLU A 525 -50.60 -17.32 13.85
N ASP A 526 -51.54 -17.73 12.99
CA ASP A 526 -52.58 -18.72 13.30
C ASP A 526 -52.19 -20.17 12.94
N LEU A 527 -50.96 -20.40 12.46
CA LEU A 527 -50.49 -21.71 12.00
C LEU A 527 -49.40 -22.25 12.93
N SER A 528 -49.49 -23.51 13.30
CA SER A 528 -48.39 -24.26 13.90
C SER A 528 -47.22 -24.45 12.91
N THR A 529 -46.02 -24.74 13.41
CA THR A 529 -44.87 -25.07 12.54
C THR A 529 -45.17 -26.35 11.75
N TYR A 530 -45.91 -27.29 12.34
CA TYR A 530 -46.46 -28.46 11.65
C TYR A 530 -47.25 -28.10 10.39
N GLU A 531 -48.21 -27.18 10.50
CA GLU A 531 -49.04 -26.75 9.37
C GLU A 531 -48.23 -25.98 8.33
N ILE A 532 -47.27 -25.15 8.75
CA ILE A 532 -46.33 -24.47 7.85
C ILE A 532 -45.53 -25.50 7.05
N LEU A 533 -45.05 -26.57 7.68
CA LEU A 533 -44.31 -27.64 7.00
C LEU A 533 -45.17 -28.41 6.00
N MET A 534 -46.47 -28.57 6.27
CA MET A 534 -47.41 -29.16 5.31
C MET A 534 -47.53 -28.29 4.06
N GLU A 535 -47.68 -26.97 4.21
CA GLU A 535 -47.77 -26.01 3.11
C GLU A 535 -46.46 -25.94 2.31
N VAL A 536 -45.31 -25.90 2.99
CA VAL A 536 -43.98 -25.93 2.38
C VAL A 536 -43.78 -27.19 1.55
N LEU A 537 -44.02 -28.38 2.11
CA LEU A 537 -43.80 -29.64 1.40
C LEU A 537 -44.88 -29.96 0.35
N SER A 538 -46.08 -29.40 0.45
CA SER A 538 -47.13 -29.53 -0.57
C SER A 538 -46.71 -28.94 -1.92
N HIS A 539 -45.82 -27.94 -1.92
CA HIS A 539 -45.22 -27.40 -3.13
C HIS A 539 -44.33 -28.44 -3.87
N TYR A 540 -43.68 -29.34 -3.12
CA TYR A 540 -42.69 -30.27 -3.66
C TYR A 540 -43.28 -31.66 -3.92
N ASN A 541 -43.92 -31.82 -5.09
CA ASN A 541 -44.45 -33.13 -5.54
C ASN A 541 -43.42 -34.28 -5.54
N LYS A 542 -42.14 -33.95 -5.73
CA LYS A 542 -41.02 -34.92 -5.73
C LYS A 542 -40.30 -35.01 -4.38
N GLY A 543 -40.79 -34.32 -3.36
CA GLY A 543 -40.11 -34.14 -2.08
C GLY A 543 -38.97 -33.12 -2.15
N ALA A 544 -38.47 -32.73 -0.98
CA ALA A 544 -37.37 -31.78 -0.81
C ALA A 544 -36.37 -32.27 0.23
N GLU A 545 -35.13 -31.80 0.16
CA GLU A 545 -34.11 -32.10 1.16
C GLU A 545 -34.35 -31.31 2.44
N PHE A 546 -33.85 -31.82 3.57
CA PHE A 546 -34.03 -31.20 4.89
C PHE A 546 -33.59 -29.72 4.91
N VAL A 547 -32.45 -29.40 4.31
CA VAL A 547 -31.90 -28.04 4.27
C VAL A 547 -32.83 -27.09 3.52
N THR A 548 -33.39 -27.52 2.39
CA THR A 548 -34.35 -26.74 1.60
C THR A 548 -35.63 -26.46 2.38
N ILE A 549 -36.17 -27.50 3.03
CA ILE A 549 -37.38 -27.38 3.85
C ILE A 549 -37.15 -26.40 5.00
N LEU A 550 -36.01 -26.53 5.69
CA LEU A 550 -35.61 -25.64 6.77
C LEU A 550 -35.45 -24.20 6.30
N ALA A 551 -34.85 -23.99 5.12
CA ALA A 551 -34.66 -22.65 4.56
C ALA A 551 -36.00 -21.97 4.23
N GLU A 552 -36.90 -22.66 3.52
CA GLU A 552 -38.23 -22.12 3.21
C GLU A 552 -39.07 -21.89 4.46
N THR A 553 -39.04 -22.82 5.43
CA THR A 553 -39.75 -22.65 6.70
C THR A 553 -39.25 -21.42 7.45
N ASN A 554 -37.94 -21.17 7.45
CA ASN A 554 -37.35 -20.00 8.08
C ASN A 554 -37.62 -18.68 7.37
N VAL A 555 -38.06 -18.68 6.10
CA VAL A 555 -38.64 -17.48 5.46
C VAL A 555 -40.00 -17.14 6.06
N VAL A 556 -40.79 -18.16 6.39
CA VAL A 556 -42.15 -18.01 6.95
C VAL A 556 -42.09 -17.66 8.44
N ARG A 557 -41.30 -18.41 9.20
CA ARG A 557 -41.17 -18.29 10.65
C ARG A 557 -39.81 -18.82 11.09
N ARG A 558 -39.12 -18.06 11.92
CA ARG A 558 -37.83 -18.47 12.49
C ARG A 558 -37.99 -19.67 13.44
N VAL A 559 -37.45 -20.83 13.06
CA VAL A 559 -37.55 -22.10 13.80
C VAL A 559 -36.21 -22.84 13.85
N THR A 560 -36.00 -23.64 14.89
CA THR A 560 -34.75 -24.42 15.05
C THR A 560 -34.71 -25.60 14.07
N ARG A 561 -33.50 -26.02 13.67
CA ARG A 561 -33.22 -27.28 12.96
C ARG A 561 -33.90 -28.45 13.66
N ARG A 562 -33.84 -28.47 14.99
CA ARG A 562 -34.39 -29.53 15.82
C ARG A 562 -35.90 -29.58 15.75
N THR A 563 -36.60 -28.44 15.81
CA THR A 563 -38.06 -28.40 15.69
C THR A 563 -38.51 -28.96 14.33
N VAL A 564 -37.92 -28.50 13.23
CA VAL A 564 -38.25 -29.01 11.88
C VAL A 564 -37.97 -30.52 11.77
N ALA A 565 -36.79 -30.97 12.22
CA ALA A 565 -36.43 -32.39 12.21
C ALA A 565 -37.39 -33.24 13.06
N SER A 566 -37.85 -32.70 14.18
CA SER A 566 -38.77 -33.36 15.12
C SER A 566 -40.15 -33.54 14.51
N ILE A 567 -40.68 -32.51 13.87
CA ILE A 567 -41.99 -32.57 13.22
C ILE A 567 -41.94 -33.51 12.02
N LEU A 568 -40.92 -33.40 11.15
CA LEU A 568 -40.73 -34.30 10.02
C LEU A 568 -40.62 -35.77 10.46
N THR A 569 -39.98 -36.03 11.60
CA THR A 569 -39.82 -37.39 12.13
C THR A 569 -41.05 -37.88 12.93
N GLY A 570 -41.77 -36.96 13.56
CA GLY A 570 -42.81 -37.24 14.55
C GLY A 570 -44.18 -37.49 13.94
N TYR A 571 -44.52 -36.87 12.80
CA TYR A 571 -45.84 -36.97 12.19
C TYR A 571 -45.91 -37.94 11.02
N HIS A 572 -46.96 -38.75 10.97
CA HIS A 572 -47.13 -39.80 9.94
C HIS A 572 -47.27 -39.28 8.50
N CYS A 573 -47.69 -38.03 8.32
CA CYS A 573 -47.82 -37.41 7.01
C CYS A 573 -46.48 -37.03 6.37
N PHE A 574 -45.38 -37.03 7.14
CA PHE A 574 -44.04 -36.81 6.61
C PHE A 574 -43.26 -38.12 6.57
N TYR A 575 -42.54 -38.35 5.47
CA TYR A 575 -41.74 -39.57 5.35
C TYR A 575 -40.61 -39.41 4.33
N GLN A 576 -39.53 -40.17 4.55
CA GLN A 576 -38.48 -40.39 3.55
C GLN A 576 -38.67 -41.76 2.90
N ARG A 577 -38.42 -41.86 1.59
CA ARG A 577 -38.34 -43.15 0.92
C ARG A 577 -37.02 -43.84 1.29
N LYS A 578 -37.02 -45.18 1.38
CA LYS A 578 -35.82 -45.94 1.71
C LYS A 578 -34.67 -45.61 0.73
N GLY A 579 -33.55 -45.13 1.26
CA GLY A 579 -32.37 -44.77 0.47
C GLY A 579 -32.43 -43.41 -0.22
N SER A 580 -33.42 -42.57 0.10
CA SER A 580 -33.58 -41.23 -0.46
C SER A 580 -33.45 -40.18 0.65
N PRO A 581 -32.72 -39.06 0.42
CA PRO A 581 -32.59 -37.98 1.40
C PRO A 581 -33.79 -37.04 1.42
N VAL A 582 -34.70 -37.13 0.44
CA VAL A 582 -35.83 -36.21 0.33
C VAL A 582 -37.00 -36.62 1.20
N TRP A 583 -37.63 -35.62 1.81
CA TRP A 583 -38.87 -35.73 2.57
C TRP A 583 -40.07 -35.48 1.66
N HIS A 584 -41.11 -36.27 1.87
CA HIS A 584 -42.40 -36.14 1.18
C HIS A 584 -43.50 -35.85 2.19
N PHE A 585 -44.53 -35.16 1.71
CA PHE A 585 -45.80 -34.96 2.41
C PHE A 585 -46.90 -35.83 1.77
N ASP A 586 -47.65 -36.54 2.61
CA ASP A 586 -48.84 -37.32 2.22
C ASP A 586 -50.10 -36.76 2.91
N PRO A 587 -50.95 -36.00 2.20
CA PRO A 587 -52.14 -35.39 2.79
C PRO A 587 -53.14 -36.42 3.31
N LYS A 588 -53.09 -37.68 2.86
CA LYS A 588 -54.01 -38.74 3.33
C LYS A 588 -53.65 -39.26 4.72
N LYS A 589 -52.48 -38.91 5.24
CA LYS A 589 -51.99 -39.37 6.54
C LYS A 589 -52.04 -38.28 7.62
N VAL A 590 -52.56 -37.09 7.31
CA VAL A 590 -52.70 -35.98 8.27
C VAL A 590 -53.55 -36.41 9.47
N GLU A 591 -54.69 -37.06 9.23
CA GLU A 591 -55.59 -37.55 10.29
C GLU A 591 -54.97 -38.63 11.19
N GLN A 592 -53.83 -39.22 10.82
CA GLN A 592 -53.13 -40.19 11.66
C GLN A 592 -52.35 -39.52 12.80
N GLY A 593 -52.11 -38.21 12.70
CA GLY A 593 -51.49 -37.41 13.75
C GLY A 593 -50.05 -37.81 14.07
N PHE A 594 -49.65 -37.53 15.32
CA PHE A 594 -48.31 -37.80 15.83
C PHE A 594 -48.08 -39.30 16.09
N ASP A 595 -46.93 -39.82 15.66
CA ASP A 595 -46.53 -41.20 15.86
C ASP A 595 -46.29 -41.48 17.35
N LYS A 596 -47.20 -42.25 17.95
CA LYS A 596 -47.14 -42.62 19.37
C LYS A 596 -45.84 -43.32 19.75
N THR A 597 -45.16 -43.98 18.82
CA THR A 597 -43.85 -44.63 19.09
C THR A 597 -42.72 -43.62 19.31
N LYS A 598 -42.89 -42.38 18.83
CA LYS A 598 -41.94 -41.28 18.99
C LYS A 598 -42.12 -40.49 20.28
N ARG A 599 -43.27 -40.61 20.97
CA ARG A 599 -43.56 -39.87 22.22
C ARG A 599 -42.50 -40.04 23.30
N LYS A 600 -41.90 -41.23 23.42
CA LYS A 600 -40.82 -41.50 24.39
C LYS A 600 -39.52 -40.70 24.15
N TYR A 601 -39.39 -40.07 22.99
CA TYR A 601 -38.24 -39.22 22.64
C TYR A 601 -38.54 -37.73 22.73
N VAL A 602 -39.78 -37.32 23.01
CA VAL A 602 -40.13 -35.91 23.18
C VAL A 602 -39.37 -35.35 24.39
N ARG A 603 -38.74 -34.19 24.21
CA ARG A 603 -38.05 -33.48 25.28
C ARG A 603 -39.07 -32.86 26.23
N THR A 604 -38.87 -33.09 27.52
CA THR A 604 -39.66 -32.49 28.61
C THR A 604 -39.17 -31.10 28.98
#